data_AF-A0A2V9WLQ8-F1
#
_entry.id   AF-A0A2V9WLQ8-F1
#
_cell.length_a   1.000
_cell.length_b   1.000
_cell.length_c   1.000
_cell.angle_alpha   90.00
_cell.angle_beta   90.00
_cell.angle_gamma   90.00
#
_symmetry.space_group_name_H-M   'P 1'
#
loop_
_entity.id
_entity.type
_entity.pdbx_description
1 polymer ?
#
loop_
_entity_poly.entity_id
_entity_poly.type
_entity_poly.pdbx_seq_one_letter_code
_entity_poly.pdbx_strand_id
1 'polypeptide(L)'
;MKSWKQISLLSLCVIILLASTPAKPAWQMKADYVEACSCHLFCPCYFNKHAEHPHCEFNMAVKVRDGYSGDTNLAGAKYWLTGDLGDEWGTNKKGEWVVVSFDPSTNKAQRDALAPMILKTYGLEWGDVKVQEAPIEI
;
A
#
# COMPACT_ATOMS: atom_id res chain seq x y z
N MET A 1 1.90 58.31 -11.53
CA MET A 1 2.75 57.58 -10.55
C MET A 1 2.11 56.30 -9.97
N LYS A 2 0.94 55.83 -10.45
CA LYS A 2 0.21 54.67 -9.87
C LYS A 2 0.41 53.36 -10.65
N SER A 3 0.96 53.42 -11.87
CA SER A 3 1.10 52.29 -12.80
C SER A 3 2.23 51.30 -12.41
N TRP A 4 3.36 51.79 -11.89
CA TRP A 4 4.52 50.93 -11.56
C TRP A 4 4.22 49.92 -10.43
N LYS A 5 3.47 50.34 -9.39
CA LYS A 5 3.14 49.47 -8.25
C LYS A 5 2.20 48.31 -8.62
N GLN A 6 1.33 48.49 -9.62
CA GLN A 6 0.43 47.43 -10.08
C GLN A 6 1.16 46.38 -10.93
N ILE A 7 2.15 46.80 -11.73
CA ILE A 7 2.96 45.89 -12.55
C ILE A 7 3.83 44.98 -11.66
N SER A 8 4.44 45.52 -10.59
CA SER A 8 5.20 44.70 -9.64
C SER A 8 4.33 43.69 -8.86
N LEU A 9 3.09 44.04 -8.53
CA LEU A 9 2.19 43.11 -7.83
C LEU A 9 1.73 41.95 -8.73
N LEU A 10 1.46 42.24 -10.00
CA LEU A 10 1.06 41.23 -10.98
C LEU A 10 2.19 40.25 -11.30
N SER A 11 3.43 40.72 -11.41
CA SER A 11 4.60 39.86 -11.62
C SER A 11 4.89 38.93 -10.43
N LEU A 12 4.60 39.37 -9.20
CA LEU A 12 4.78 38.54 -8.00
C LEU A 12 3.76 37.38 -7.94
N CYS A 13 2.51 37.62 -8.36
CA CYS A 13 1.49 36.57 -8.42
C CYS A 13 1.80 35.48 -9.47
N VAL A 14 2.42 35.84 -10.59
CA VAL A 14 2.79 34.88 -11.65
C VAL A 14 3.93 33.96 -11.19
N ILE A 15 4.88 34.45 -10.40
CA ILE A 15 5.98 33.63 -9.85
C ILE A 15 5.47 32.60 -8.82
N ILE A 16 4.46 32.97 -8.01
CA ILE A 16 3.86 32.06 -7.03
C ILE A 16 3.02 30.95 -7.71
N LEU A 17 2.40 31.25 -8.87
CA LEU A 17 1.60 30.29 -9.64
C LEU A 17 2.44 29.28 -10.45
N LEU A 18 3.70 29.58 -10.74
CA LEU A 18 4.61 28.67 -11.46
C LEU A 18 5.27 27.60 -10.57
N ALA A 19 5.18 27.74 -9.25
CA ALA A 19 5.88 26.88 -8.29
C ALA A 19 5.09 25.63 -7.84
N SER A 20 3.84 25.46 -8.25
CA SER A 20 3.02 24.30 -7.91
C SER A 20 3.08 23.23 -8.99
N THR A 21 4.26 22.66 -9.22
CA THR A 21 4.30 21.30 -9.77
C THR A 21 3.74 20.37 -8.69
N PRO A 22 2.74 19.53 -8.96
CA PRO A 22 2.32 18.53 -7.99
C PRO A 22 3.56 17.72 -7.61
N ALA A 23 3.91 17.75 -6.32
CA ALA A 23 5.03 16.96 -5.82
C ALA A 23 4.79 15.51 -6.23
N LYS A 24 5.79 14.87 -6.84
CA LYS A 24 5.74 13.43 -7.10
C LYS A 24 5.36 12.73 -5.79
N PRO A 25 4.45 11.74 -5.83
CA PRO A 25 4.08 11.03 -4.62
C PRO A 25 5.33 10.37 -4.04
N ALA A 26 5.39 10.30 -2.71
CA ALA A 26 6.53 9.74 -1.98
C ALA A 26 6.85 8.29 -2.40
N TRP A 27 5.84 7.59 -2.90
CA TRP A 27 5.95 6.27 -3.51
C TRP A 27 4.87 6.09 -4.58
N GLN A 28 5.10 5.19 -5.52
CA GLN A 28 4.09 4.67 -6.45
C GLN A 28 4.45 3.26 -6.85
N MET A 29 3.44 2.44 -7.17
CA MET A 29 3.66 1.04 -7.54
C MET A 29 2.58 0.56 -8.52
N LYS A 30 3.00 -0.16 -9.56
CA LYS A 30 2.17 -1.00 -10.42
C LYS A 30 2.48 -2.44 -10.10
N ALA A 31 1.47 -3.22 -9.72
CA ALA A 31 1.66 -4.61 -9.35
C ALA A 31 0.61 -5.51 -9.99
N ASP A 32 0.96 -6.78 -10.14
CA ASP A 32 0.04 -7.87 -10.36
C ASP A 32 -0.32 -8.45 -9.00
N TYR A 33 -1.61 -8.72 -8.79
CA TYR A 33 -2.19 -9.06 -7.49
C TYR A 33 -3.15 -10.23 -7.69
N VAL A 34 -2.94 -11.30 -6.93
CA VAL A 34 -3.80 -12.48 -6.90
C VAL A 34 -4.26 -12.68 -5.46
N GLU A 35 -5.56 -12.79 -5.27
CA GLU A 35 -6.17 -12.97 -3.95
C GLU A 35 -7.12 -14.16 -3.93
N ALA A 36 -7.07 -14.91 -2.84
CA ALA A 36 -8.06 -15.89 -2.46
C ALA A 36 -8.46 -15.67 -1.01
N CYS A 37 -9.75 -15.75 -0.71
CA CYS A 37 -10.31 -15.52 0.62
C CYS A 37 -11.31 -16.63 0.95
N SER A 38 -11.53 -16.91 2.25
CA SER A 38 -12.43 -17.98 2.72
C SER A 38 -13.91 -17.76 2.40
N CYS A 39 -14.31 -16.55 2.00
CA CYS A 39 -15.69 -16.21 1.65
C CYS A 39 -16.13 -16.84 0.30
N HIS A 40 -17.41 -17.15 0.15
CA HIS A 40 -17.92 -17.96 -0.98
C HIS A 40 -17.87 -17.26 -2.35
N LEU A 41 -17.98 -15.94 -2.37
CA LEU A 41 -17.96 -15.10 -3.56
C LEU A 41 -17.11 -13.87 -3.22
N PHE A 42 -16.44 -13.27 -4.22
CA PHE A 42 -15.64 -12.02 -4.15
C PHE A 42 -15.68 -11.33 -2.78
N CYS A 43 -14.51 -11.12 -2.13
CA CYS A 43 -14.41 -10.68 -0.72
C CYS A 43 -15.52 -9.68 -0.38
N PRO A 44 -16.59 -10.08 0.34
CA PRO A 44 -17.72 -9.20 0.62
C PRO A 44 -17.28 -7.96 1.43
N CYS A 45 -16.08 -8.04 1.99
CA CYS A 45 -15.19 -7.02 2.52
C CYS A 45 -15.18 -5.68 1.78
N TYR A 46 -15.33 -5.67 0.45
CA TYR A 46 -15.41 -4.40 -0.30
C TYR A 46 -16.70 -3.62 -0.05
N PHE A 47 -17.75 -4.29 0.45
CA PHE A 47 -19.08 -3.73 0.66
C PHE A 47 -19.56 -3.80 2.11
N ASN A 48 -18.83 -4.47 3.01
CA ASN A 48 -19.21 -4.63 4.40
C ASN A 48 -18.01 -4.40 5.36
N LYS A 49 -18.22 -4.68 6.65
CA LYS A 49 -17.22 -4.52 7.71
C LYS A 49 -17.04 -5.78 8.57
N HIS A 50 -17.54 -6.92 8.09
CA HIS A 50 -17.53 -8.18 8.82
C HIS A 50 -17.43 -9.37 7.85
N ALA A 51 -16.86 -10.47 8.32
CA ALA A 51 -16.75 -11.69 7.54
C ALA A 51 -18.10 -12.40 7.39
N GLU A 52 -18.22 -13.25 6.35
CA GLU A 52 -19.38 -14.14 6.17
C GLU A 52 -19.36 -15.30 7.18
N HIS A 53 -18.16 -15.67 7.62
CA HIS A 53 -17.87 -16.74 8.56
C HIS A 53 -17.29 -16.16 9.87
N PRO A 54 -17.13 -16.95 10.94
CA PRO A 54 -16.44 -16.52 12.16
C PRO A 54 -14.93 -16.22 12.00
N HIS A 55 -14.42 -16.19 10.77
CA HIS A 55 -13.02 -15.92 10.41
C HIS A 55 -12.97 -15.30 9.01
N CYS A 56 -11.86 -14.65 8.69
CA CYS A 56 -11.60 -14.03 7.39
C CYS A 56 -10.17 -14.38 6.97
N GLU A 57 -9.98 -15.63 6.55
CA GLU A 57 -8.68 -16.12 6.10
C GLU A 57 -8.43 -15.70 4.65
N PHE A 58 -7.24 -15.19 4.38
CA PHE A 58 -6.86 -14.70 3.06
C PHE A 58 -5.46 -15.13 2.66
N ASN A 59 -5.25 -15.16 1.35
CA ASN A 59 -3.94 -15.25 0.71
C ASN A 59 -3.86 -14.21 -0.41
N MET A 60 -2.81 -13.39 -0.38
CA MET A 60 -2.58 -12.33 -1.36
C MET A 60 -1.14 -12.39 -1.87
N ALA A 61 -0.96 -12.77 -3.13
CA ALA A 61 0.34 -12.78 -3.80
C ALA A 61 0.51 -11.53 -4.65
N VAL A 62 1.65 -10.86 -4.53
CA VAL A 62 1.93 -9.61 -5.22
C VAL A 62 3.27 -9.66 -5.93
N LYS A 63 3.28 -9.23 -7.20
CA LYS A 63 4.48 -8.99 -8.00
C LYS A 63 4.50 -7.55 -8.49
N VAL A 64 5.53 -6.81 -8.10
CA VAL A 64 5.69 -5.42 -8.53
C VAL A 64 6.26 -5.37 -9.95
N ARG A 65 5.50 -4.81 -10.88
CA ARG A 65 5.95 -4.61 -12.28
C ARG A 65 6.84 -3.38 -12.42
N ASP A 66 6.47 -2.28 -11.77
CA ASP A 66 7.17 -0.99 -11.85
C ASP A 66 6.83 -0.13 -10.63
N GLY A 67 7.72 0.75 -10.20
CA GLY A 67 7.47 1.64 -9.07
C GLY A 67 8.70 2.00 -8.24
N TYR A 68 8.50 2.93 -7.31
CA TYR A 68 9.52 3.39 -6.39
C TYR A 68 8.94 3.76 -5.03
N SER A 69 9.80 3.79 -4.01
CA SER A 69 9.54 4.41 -2.70
C SER A 69 10.80 5.16 -2.28
N GLY A 70 10.73 6.50 -2.24
CA GLY A 70 11.93 7.33 -2.20
C GLY A 70 12.88 7.01 -3.35
N ASP A 71 14.12 6.67 -3.02
CA ASP A 71 15.16 6.27 -3.99
C ASP A 71 15.18 4.76 -4.30
N THR A 72 14.30 3.98 -3.66
CA THR A 72 14.26 2.52 -3.82
C THR A 72 13.40 2.13 -5.02
N ASN A 73 14.01 1.47 -6.00
CA ASN A 73 13.26 0.80 -7.09
C ASN A 73 12.57 -0.46 -6.56
N LEU A 74 11.25 -0.53 -6.74
CA LEU A 74 10.42 -1.65 -6.28
C LEU A 74 10.18 -2.72 -7.35
N ALA A 75 10.56 -2.47 -8.60
CA ALA A 75 10.34 -3.41 -9.70
C ALA A 75 10.94 -4.80 -9.41
N GLY A 76 10.19 -5.85 -9.73
CA GLY A 76 10.56 -7.24 -9.53
C GLY A 76 10.38 -7.75 -8.09
N ALA A 77 10.05 -6.89 -7.12
CA ALA A 77 9.74 -7.33 -5.77
C ALA A 77 8.52 -8.25 -5.76
N LYS A 78 8.62 -9.35 -5.02
CA LYS A 78 7.54 -10.31 -4.78
C LYS A 78 7.31 -10.46 -3.28
N TYR A 79 6.05 -10.42 -2.87
CA TYR A 79 5.65 -10.71 -1.51
C TYR A 79 4.29 -11.40 -1.47
N TRP A 80 4.04 -12.13 -0.39
CA TRP A 80 2.83 -12.87 -0.15
C TRP A 80 2.32 -12.56 1.26
N LEU A 81 1.03 -12.28 1.39
CA LEU A 81 0.37 -12.10 2.67
C LEU A 81 -0.58 -13.26 2.90
N THR A 82 -0.43 -13.95 4.03
CA THR A 82 -1.39 -14.93 4.53
C THR A 82 -1.84 -14.46 5.90
N GLY A 83 -3.13 -14.48 6.16
CA GLY A 83 -3.63 -13.95 7.42
C GLY A 83 -5.05 -14.37 7.73
N ASP A 84 -5.47 -14.00 8.93
CA ASP A 84 -6.86 -13.97 9.35
C ASP A 84 -7.17 -12.56 9.87
N LEU A 85 -8.21 -11.93 9.33
CA LEU A 85 -8.69 -10.65 9.84
C LEU A 85 -9.58 -10.82 11.09
N GLY A 86 -10.17 -11.99 11.31
CA GLY A 86 -11.25 -12.22 12.26
C GLY A 86 -12.63 -11.88 11.67
N ASP A 87 -13.68 -11.95 12.47
CA ASP A 87 -15.07 -11.72 12.03
C ASP A 87 -15.47 -10.23 12.00
N GLU A 88 -14.98 -9.41 12.93
CA GLU A 88 -15.36 -8.00 13.09
C GLU A 88 -14.28 -6.99 12.64
N TRP A 89 -13.33 -7.41 11.82
CA TRP A 89 -12.15 -6.63 11.44
C TRP A 89 -12.46 -5.21 10.95
N GLY A 90 -13.53 -5.02 10.18
CA GLY A 90 -13.88 -3.73 9.59
C GLY A 90 -14.51 -2.77 10.58
N THR A 91 -15.19 -3.31 11.61
CA THR A 91 -15.80 -2.58 12.73
C THR A 91 -14.74 -2.17 13.73
N ASN A 92 -13.92 -3.13 14.17
CA ASN A 92 -12.90 -2.92 15.21
C ASN A 92 -11.58 -2.37 14.67
N LYS A 93 -11.43 -2.29 13.34
CA LYS A 93 -10.18 -1.91 12.65
C LYS A 93 -8.98 -2.73 13.09
N LYS A 94 -9.23 -4.02 13.35
CA LYS A 94 -8.25 -4.93 13.91
C LYS A 94 -8.25 -6.26 13.16
N GLY A 95 -7.09 -6.67 12.67
CA GLY A 95 -6.86 -8.02 12.13
C GLY A 95 -6.30 -8.93 13.21
N GLU A 96 -6.61 -10.23 13.14
CA GLU A 96 -6.15 -11.20 14.14
C GLU A 96 -4.66 -11.48 13.99
N TRP A 97 -4.22 -11.93 12.81
CA TRP A 97 -2.82 -12.19 12.52
C TRP A 97 -2.49 -12.09 11.03
N VAL A 98 -1.22 -11.78 10.72
CA VAL A 98 -0.70 -11.78 9.35
C VAL A 98 0.75 -12.27 9.29
N VAL A 99 1.05 -13.03 8.25
CA VAL A 99 2.39 -13.44 7.85
C VAL A 99 2.73 -12.75 6.54
N VAL A 100 3.77 -11.91 6.55
CA VAL A 100 4.36 -11.29 5.36
C VAL A 100 5.55 -12.15 4.91
N SER A 101 5.41 -12.84 3.80
CA SER A 101 6.49 -13.58 3.17
C SER A 101 7.10 -12.78 2.03
N PHE A 102 8.40 -12.52 2.08
CA PHE A 102 9.12 -11.94 0.95
C PHE A 102 9.83 -13.03 0.17
N ASP A 103 9.80 -12.94 -1.16
CA ASP A 103 10.66 -13.79 -1.98
C ASP A 103 12.14 -13.47 -1.70
N PRO A 104 13.05 -14.46 -1.68
CA PRO A 104 14.49 -14.21 -1.52
C PRO A 104 15.06 -13.23 -2.55
N SER A 105 14.47 -13.11 -3.74
CA SER A 105 14.86 -12.13 -4.75
C SER A 105 14.49 -10.69 -4.39
N THR A 106 13.54 -10.49 -3.47
CA THR A 106 13.15 -9.17 -2.96
C THR A 106 14.21 -8.70 -1.97
N ASN A 107 15.12 -7.85 -2.43
CA ASN A 107 16.29 -7.46 -1.64
C ASN A 107 15.93 -6.63 -0.39
N LYS A 108 16.90 -6.45 0.51
CA LYS A 108 16.69 -5.74 1.77
C LYS A 108 16.10 -4.34 1.60
N ALA A 109 16.59 -3.54 0.65
CA ALA A 109 16.08 -2.18 0.44
C ALA A 109 14.60 -2.19 0.01
N GLN A 110 14.21 -3.13 -0.85
CA GLN A 110 12.81 -3.32 -1.23
C GLN A 110 11.96 -3.76 -0.05
N ARG A 111 12.42 -4.72 0.76
CA ARG A 111 11.68 -5.18 1.96
C ARG A 111 11.49 -4.07 2.98
N ASP A 112 12.55 -3.31 3.27
CA ASP A 112 12.50 -2.18 4.20
C ASP A 112 11.51 -1.10 3.71
N ALA A 113 11.43 -0.88 2.39
CA ALA A 113 10.49 0.05 1.79
C ALA A 113 9.04 -0.47 1.79
N LEU A 114 8.83 -1.76 1.50
CA LEU A 114 7.51 -2.38 1.33
C LEU A 114 6.83 -2.73 2.67
N ALA A 115 7.56 -3.24 3.66
CA ALA A 115 6.99 -3.69 4.92
C ALA A 115 6.06 -2.66 5.61
N PRO A 116 6.44 -1.38 5.78
CA PRO A 116 5.56 -0.38 6.39
C PRO A 116 4.39 0.00 5.49
N MET A 117 4.52 -0.12 4.16
CA MET A 117 3.44 0.15 3.21
C MET A 117 2.38 -0.96 3.30
N ILE A 118 2.81 -2.22 3.20
CA ILE A 118 1.97 -3.43 3.24
C ILE A 118 1.04 -3.40 4.45
N LEU A 119 1.58 -3.19 5.65
CA LEU A 119 0.79 -3.24 6.88
C LEU A 119 -0.20 -2.07 6.99
N LYS A 120 0.13 -0.92 6.39
CA LYS A 120 -0.73 0.27 6.38
C LYS A 120 -1.81 0.24 5.31
N THR A 121 -1.60 -0.48 4.19
CA THR A 121 -2.53 -0.52 3.06
C THR A 121 -3.95 -0.93 3.47
N TYR A 122 -4.07 -1.82 4.45
CA TYR A 122 -5.38 -2.34 4.89
C TYR A 122 -6.02 -1.50 6.00
N GLY A 123 -5.30 -0.54 6.58
CA GLY A 123 -5.82 0.33 7.64
C GLY A 123 -6.27 -0.44 8.89
N LEU A 124 -5.59 -1.56 9.20
CA LEU A 124 -5.86 -2.40 10.35
C LEU A 124 -4.71 -2.36 11.34
N GLU A 125 -5.05 -2.41 12.62
CA GLU A 125 -4.14 -2.80 13.68
C GLU A 125 -4.02 -4.32 13.70
N TRP A 126 -2.82 -4.87 13.72
CA TRP A 126 -2.60 -6.31 13.67
C TRP A 126 -2.30 -6.88 15.06
N GLY A 127 -2.97 -7.97 15.44
CA GLY A 127 -2.71 -8.68 16.68
C GLY A 127 -1.34 -9.36 16.69
N ASP A 128 -1.10 -10.26 15.74
CA ASP A 128 0.21 -10.90 15.49
C ASP A 128 0.71 -10.57 14.08
N VAL A 129 2.00 -10.23 13.97
CA VAL A 129 2.68 -9.96 12.69
C VAL A 129 3.95 -10.76 12.63
N LYS A 130 4.05 -11.64 11.63
CA LYS A 130 5.27 -12.38 11.34
C LYS A 130 5.80 -11.97 9.98
N VAL A 131 7.12 -11.87 9.87
CA VAL A 131 7.81 -11.62 8.61
C VAL A 131 8.76 -12.78 8.35
N GLN A 132 8.73 -13.32 7.14
CA GLN A 132 9.57 -14.45 6.75
C GLN A 132 10.07 -14.29 5.31
N GLU A 133 11.06 -15.10 4.95
CA GLU A 133 11.47 -15.30 3.56
C GLU A 133 10.96 -16.66 3.08
N ALA A 134 10.33 -16.69 1.91
CA ALA A 134 9.85 -17.91 1.28
C ALA A 134 9.84 -17.74 -0.26
N PRO A 135 10.27 -18.73 -1.06
CA PRO A 135 10.18 -18.66 -2.51
C PRO A 135 8.74 -18.48 -2.98
N ILE A 136 8.51 -17.53 -3.91
CA ILE A 136 7.20 -17.23 -4.49
C ILE A 136 7.29 -17.41 -6.01
N GLU A 137 6.54 -18.40 -6.52
CA GLU A 137 6.40 -18.67 -7.95
C GLU A 137 5.04 -18.16 -8.45
N ILE A 138 5.07 -17.07 -9.23
CA ILE A 138 3.91 -16.39 -9.82
C ILE A 138 4.26 -15.76 -11.18
#